data_AF-A0A157PVK6-F1
#
_entry.id   AF-A0A157PVK6-F1
#
_cell.length_a   1.000
_cell.length_b   1.000
_cell.length_c   1.000
_cell.angle_alpha   90.00
_cell.angle_beta   90.00
_cell.angle_gamma   90.00
#
_symmetry.space_group_name_H-M   'P 1'
#
loop_
_entity.id
_entity.type
_entity.pdbx_description
1 polymer ?
#
loop_
_entity_poly.entity_id
_entity_poly.type
_entity_poly.pdbx_seq_one_letter_code
_entity_poly.pdbx_strand_id
1 'polypeptide(L)'
;MTAHDLEAKQADVALDPVAGTLRRLREHALPVKVVPDAQSLTPAEQEFVEKARAAQPHQLVGLPAGMTMERAGLLAAVARAHVSPDADPWARAGAEIPRATPEARVNAGFDPGAGAGPAPALNVNILALDLGTKTGYALRRRDGTLRYGTEEFTPRASWTPGQKWQRYRAWLSKIIAEEAVNLIVFEDVKAHGKGAVLAAHAYGGFRAMLEMVADGHRVRLLPVGVGTIKKHWTGKGNANKDAMLAQAKARGFRPETDNDADALAILHWAVEQEAG
;
A
#
# COMPACT_ATOMS: atom_id res chain seq x y z
N MET A 1 5.05 48.16 13.56
CA MET A 1 4.64 46.75 13.68
C MET A 1 4.66 46.41 15.15
N THR A 2 3.50 46.46 15.80
CA THR A 2 3.38 46.35 17.26
C THR A 2 3.17 44.89 17.66
N ALA A 3 3.51 44.53 18.91
CA ALA A 3 3.45 43.16 19.43
C ALA A 3 2.07 42.47 19.26
N HIS A 4 1.00 43.24 19.08
CA HIS A 4 -0.34 42.73 18.76
C HIS A 4 -0.48 42.13 17.34
N ASP A 5 0.42 42.46 16.40
CA ASP A 5 0.42 41.93 15.03
C ASP A 5 1.09 40.54 14.94
N LEU A 6 1.78 40.10 16.00
CA LEU A 6 2.44 38.79 16.06
C LEU A 6 1.52 37.69 16.63
N GLU A 7 0.55 38.04 17.49
CA GLU A 7 -0.40 37.06 18.05
C GLU A 7 -1.49 36.61 17.05
N ALA A 8 -1.82 37.42 16.05
CA ALA A 8 -2.81 37.05 15.02
C ALA A 8 -2.27 36.10 13.94
N LYS A 9 -0.96 35.81 13.90
CA LYS A 9 -0.34 34.82 13.00
C LYS A 9 -0.05 33.48 13.67
N GLN A 10 -0.31 33.34 14.97
CA GLN A 10 0.01 32.14 15.74
C GLN A 10 -1.19 31.22 16.00
N ALA A 11 -2.36 31.54 15.44
CA ALA A 11 -3.61 30.81 15.72
C ALA A 11 -4.06 29.81 14.63
N ASP A 12 -3.29 29.58 13.56
CA ASP A 12 -3.74 28.75 12.42
C ASP A 12 -2.85 27.55 12.07
N VAL A 13 -2.06 27.05 13.03
CA VAL A 13 -1.26 25.81 12.86
C VAL A 13 -1.60 24.83 13.99
N ALA A 14 -2.82 24.32 13.97
CA ALA A 14 -3.20 23.12 14.71
C ALA A 14 -4.26 22.29 13.95
N LEU A 15 -4.18 22.26 12.62
CA LEU A 15 -4.83 21.21 11.85
C LEU A 15 -3.78 20.12 11.62
N ASP A 16 -3.99 18.96 12.25
CA ASP A 16 -3.21 17.75 11.97
C ASP A 16 -3.21 17.52 10.44
N PRO A 17 -2.06 17.68 9.76
CA PRO A 17 -2.01 17.60 8.31
C PRO A 17 -2.37 16.19 7.81
N VAL A 18 -2.28 15.17 8.67
CA VAL A 18 -2.65 13.80 8.36
C VAL A 18 -4.17 13.61 8.45
N ALA A 19 -4.81 14.10 9.52
CA ALA A 19 -6.27 14.08 9.66
C ALA A 19 -6.95 14.90 8.55
N GLY A 20 -6.38 16.06 8.19
CA GLY A 20 -6.88 16.89 7.08
C GLY A 20 -6.69 16.23 5.70
N THR A 21 -5.65 15.42 5.52
CA THR A 21 -5.43 14.64 4.29
C THR A 21 -6.37 13.45 4.23
N LEU A 22 -6.57 12.72 5.32
CA LEU A 22 -7.56 11.63 5.41
C LEU A 22 -9.00 12.13 5.23
N ARG A 23 -9.35 13.26 5.86
CA ARG A 23 -10.65 13.91 5.67
C ARG A 23 -10.85 14.37 4.23
N ARG A 24 -9.84 14.98 3.60
CA ARG A 24 -9.88 15.28 2.15
C ARG A 24 -9.92 14.02 1.29
N LEU A 25 -9.30 12.92 1.68
CA LEU A 25 -9.40 11.63 0.97
C LEU A 25 -10.78 10.97 1.15
N ARG A 26 -11.50 11.26 2.23
CA ARG A 26 -12.91 10.88 2.45
C ARG A 26 -13.87 11.80 1.70
N GLU A 27 -13.62 13.11 1.66
CA GLU A 27 -14.47 14.14 1.04
C GLU A 27 -14.23 14.28 -0.48
N HIS A 28 -13.00 14.05 -0.96
CA HIS A 28 -12.62 13.87 -2.37
C HIS A 28 -12.45 12.39 -2.73
N ALA A 29 -13.06 11.48 -1.95
CA ALA A 29 -13.44 10.20 -2.50
C ALA A 29 -14.41 10.52 -3.64
N LEU A 30 -13.86 10.64 -4.86
CA LEU A 30 -14.63 10.40 -6.08
C LEU A 30 -15.53 9.21 -5.75
N PRO A 31 -16.86 9.29 -6.00
CA PRO A 31 -17.76 8.23 -5.60
C PRO A 31 -17.10 6.93 -6.04
N VAL A 32 -16.68 6.12 -5.07
CA VAL A 32 -16.09 4.82 -5.33
C VAL A 32 -17.25 4.08 -5.95
N LYS A 33 -17.32 4.13 -7.29
CA LYS A 33 -18.26 3.35 -8.05
C LYS A 33 -17.91 1.93 -7.69
N VAL A 34 -18.74 1.38 -6.80
CA VAL A 34 -18.65 0.03 -6.29
C VAL A 34 -18.27 -0.85 -7.47
N VAL A 35 -17.05 -1.39 -7.44
CA VAL A 35 -16.63 -2.35 -8.45
C VAL A 35 -17.64 -3.48 -8.35
N PRO A 36 -18.45 -3.73 -9.40
CA PRO A 36 -19.46 -4.76 -9.32
C PRO A 36 -18.76 -6.09 -9.05
N ASP A 37 -19.29 -6.84 -8.08
CA ASP A 37 -18.83 -8.18 -7.79
C ASP A 37 -18.87 -9.01 -9.08
N ALA A 38 -17.84 -9.79 -9.39
CA ALA A 38 -17.75 -10.53 -10.65
C ALA A 38 -18.95 -11.50 -10.83
N GLN A 39 -19.57 -11.90 -9.72
CA GLN A 39 -20.77 -12.74 -9.67
C GLN A 39 -22.09 -11.99 -9.93
N SER A 40 -22.06 -10.66 -10.01
CA SER A 40 -23.24 -9.78 -10.22
C SER A 40 -23.38 -9.27 -11.66
N LEU A 41 -22.45 -9.62 -12.55
CA LEU A 41 -22.46 -9.18 -13.95
C LEU A 41 -23.39 -10.05 -14.80
N THR A 42 -24.16 -9.41 -15.67
CA THR A 42 -24.90 -10.09 -16.73
C THR A 42 -23.93 -10.73 -17.75
N PRO A 43 -24.35 -11.77 -18.49
CA PRO A 43 -23.51 -12.38 -19.53
C PRO A 43 -22.97 -11.37 -20.56
N ALA A 44 -23.76 -10.38 -20.93
CA ALA A 44 -23.36 -9.32 -21.86
C ALA A 44 -22.31 -8.37 -21.26
N GLU A 45 -22.37 -8.10 -19.96
CA GLU A 45 -21.35 -7.34 -19.23
C GLU A 45 -20.03 -8.12 -19.10
N GLN A 46 -20.11 -9.43 -18.86
CA GLN A 46 -18.94 -10.31 -18.82
C GLN A 46 -18.22 -10.34 -20.18
N GLU A 47 -18.97 -10.53 -21.27
CA GLU A 47 -18.43 -10.51 -22.64
C GLU A 47 -17.80 -9.15 -22.99
N PHE A 48 -18.43 -8.05 -22.57
CA PHE A 48 -17.87 -6.70 -22.76
C PHE A 48 -16.56 -6.50 -21.97
N VAL A 49 -16.49 -6.97 -20.72
CA VAL A 49 -15.28 -6.91 -19.88
C VAL A 49 -14.15 -7.74 -20.49
N GLU A 50 -14.43 -8.92 -21.04
CA GLU A 50 -13.42 -9.71 -21.75
C GLU A 50 -12.90 -9.02 -23.01
N LYS A 51 -13.79 -8.49 -23.87
CA LYS A 51 -13.39 -7.73 -25.05
C LYS A 51 -12.57 -6.49 -24.67
N ALA A 52 -12.96 -5.79 -23.61
CA ALA A 52 -12.26 -4.60 -23.13
C ALA A 52 -10.88 -4.87 -22.52
N ARG A 53 -10.56 -6.12 -22.13
CA ARG A 53 -9.22 -6.53 -21.68
C ARG A 53 -8.21 -6.62 -22.81
N ALA A 54 -8.65 -6.99 -24.02
CA ALA A 54 -7.78 -7.24 -25.17
C ALA A 54 -7.77 -6.08 -26.20
N ALA A 55 -8.70 -5.12 -26.09
CA ALA A 55 -8.94 -4.09 -27.10
C ALA A 55 -8.37 -2.71 -26.71
N GLN A 56 -7.80 -1.99 -27.69
CA GLN A 56 -7.52 -0.56 -27.58
C GLN A 56 -8.82 0.27 -27.56
N PRO A 57 -8.83 1.50 -26.98
CA PRO A 57 -10.05 2.28 -26.79
C PRO A 57 -10.87 2.52 -28.05
N HIS A 58 -10.22 2.63 -29.21
CA HIS A 58 -10.86 2.84 -30.51
C HIS A 58 -11.47 1.55 -31.09
N GLN A 59 -11.19 0.38 -30.50
CA GLN A 59 -11.67 -0.92 -30.96
C GLN A 59 -12.93 -1.39 -30.22
N LEU A 60 -13.37 -0.68 -29.18
CA LEU A 60 -14.65 -0.92 -28.50
C LEU A 60 -15.76 -0.17 -29.24
N VAL A 61 -16.37 -0.82 -30.24
CA VAL A 61 -17.46 -0.25 -31.04
C VAL A 61 -18.77 -0.94 -30.67
N GLY A 62 -19.75 -0.16 -30.22
CA GLY A 62 -21.09 -0.62 -29.86
C GLY A 62 -21.23 -0.97 -28.37
N LEU A 63 -22.27 -0.42 -27.73
CA LEU A 63 -22.64 -0.79 -26.36
C LEU A 63 -23.57 -2.01 -26.38
N PRO A 64 -23.45 -2.94 -25.41
CA PRO A 64 -24.45 -3.96 -25.18
C PRO A 64 -25.84 -3.33 -24.98
N ALA A 65 -26.89 -4.02 -25.45
CA ALA A 65 -28.26 -3.55 -25.29
C ALA A 65 -28.61 -3.32 -23.81
N GLY A 66 -29.09 -2.11 -23.48
CA GLY A 66 -29.42 -1.72 -22.10
C GLY A 66 -28.24 -1.23 -21.26
N MET A 67 -27.01 -1.19 -21.79
CA MET A 67 -25.84 -0.68 -21.07
C MET A 67 -25.68 0.83 -21.27
N THR A 68 -25.59 1.59 -20.19
CA THR A 68 -25.29 3.03 -20.25
C THR A 68 -23.81 3.28 -20.50
N MET A 69 -23.48 4.42 -21.14
CA MET A 69 -22.10 4.86 -21.35
C MET A 69 -21.29 4.94 -20.05
N GLU A 70 -21.95 5.33 -18.96
CA GLU A 70 -21.35 5.44 -17.65
C GLU A 70 -20.97 4.06 -17.06
N ARG A 71 -21.84 3.06 -17.26
CA ARG A 71 -21.60 1.69 -16.81
C ARG A 71 -20.57 0.98 -17.70
N ALA A 72 -20.58 1.23 -19.01
CA ALA A 72 -19.56 0.77 -19.93
C ALA A 72 -18.18 1.36 -19.61
N GLY A 73 -18.12 2.65 -19.27
CA GLY A 73 -16.89 3.32 -18.85
C GLY A 73 -16.31 2.72 -17.56
N LEU A 74 -17.16 2.41 -16.58
CA LEU A 74 -16.76 1.73 -15.35
C LEU A 74 -16.21 0.32 -15.64
N LEU A 75 -16.94 -0.48 -16.42
CA LEU A 75 -16.54 -1.86 -16.75
C LEU A 75 -15.26 -1.90 -17.60
N ALA A 76 -15.08 -0.97 -18.54
CA ALA A 76 -13.83 -0.84 -19.30
C ALA A 76 -12.65 -0.41 -18.40
N ALA A 77 -12.88 0.47 -17.41
CA ALA A 77 -11.88 0.81 -16.41
C ALA A 77 -11.51 -0.40 -15.54
N VAL A 78 -12.48 -1.22 -15.14
CA VAL A 78 -12.27 -2.48 -14.39
C VAL A 78 -11.53 -3.53 -15.24
N ALA A 79 -11.89 -3.66 -16.52
CA ALA A 79 -11.19 -4.53 -17.48
C ALA A 79 -9.72 -4.13 -17.68
N ARG A 80 -9.45 -2.82 -17.75
CA ARG A 80 -8.07 -2.28 -17.87
C ARG A 80 -7.30 -2.26 -16.55
N ALA A 81 -7.99 -2.26 -15.41
CA ALA A 81 -7.34 -2.53 -14.13
C ALA A 81 -6.78 -3.97 -14.06
N HIS A 82 -7.20 -4.84 -14.98
CA HIS A 82 -6.74 -6.21 -15.17
C HIS A 82 -5.76 -6.39 -16.35
N VAL A 83 -5.07 -5.33 -16.78
CA VAL A 83 -3.93 -5.48 -17.71
C VAL A 83 -2.96 -6.51 -17.13
N SER A 84 -2.64 -7.49 -17.98
CA SER A 84 -2.04 -8.79 -17.68
C SER A 84 -0.91 -8.75 -16.62
N PRO A 85 -0.88 -9.68 -15.65
CA PRO A 85 0.22 -9.82 -14.69
C PRO A 85 1.59 -10.02 -15.34
N ASP A 86 1.64 -10.36 -16.63
CA ASP A 86 2.86 -10.64 -17.38
C ASP A 86 3.36 -9.49 -18.27
N ALA A 87 2.58 -8.41 -18.42
CA ALA A 87 2.96 -7.29 -19.29
C ALA A 87 3.27 -6.05 -18.46
N ASP A 88 4.31 -6.17 -17.64
CA ASP A 88 4.99 -5.00 -17.11
C ASP A 88 5.63 -4.22 -18.29
N PRO A 89 5.15 -3.01 -18.65
CA PRO A 89 5.61 -2.29 -19.84
C PRO A 89 7.07 -1.83 -19.74
N TRP A 90 7.69 -1.96 -18.56
CA TRP A 90 9.08 -1.63 -18.30
C TRP A 90 9.96 -2.87 -18.06
N ALA A 91 9.39 -4.07 -17.95
CA ALA A 91 10.15 -5.30 -17.83
C ALA A 91 10.73 -5.69 -19.19
N ARG A 92 12.06 -5.83 -19.28
CA ARG A 92 12.70 -6.48 -20.42
C ARG A 92 12.63 -7.99 -20.24
N ALA A 93 12.31 -8.72 -21.32
CA ALA A 93 12.45 -10.17 -21.34
C ALA A 93 13.90 -10.56 -20.93
N GLY A 94 14.04 -11.36 -19.88
CA GLY A 94 15.33 -11.76 -19.31
C GLY A 94 15.69 -11.11 -17.97
N ALA A 95 14.89 -10.17 -17.45
CA ALA A 95 14.91 -9.91 -16.02
C ALA A 95 14.28 -11.12 -15.32
N GLU A 96 15.10 -11.96 -14.67
CA GLU A 96 14.58 -13.02 -13.80
C GLU A 96 13.59 -12.40 -12.82
N ILE A 97 12.29 -12.62 -13.09
CA ILE A 97 11.27 -12.53 -12.06
C ILE A 97 11.79 -13.42 -10.95
N PRO A 98 11.90 -12.94 -9.69
CA PRO A 98 12.25 -13.83 -8.61
C PRO A 98 11.34 -15.05 -8.73
N ARG A 99 11.92 -16.23 -8.93
CA ARG A 99 11.27 -17.47 -8.55
C ARG A 99 11.09 -17.30 -7.05
N ALA A 100 9.96 -16.72 -6.65
CA ALA A 100 9.43 -16.87 -5.33
C ALA A 100 9.34 -18.38 -5.19
N THR A 101 10.33 -18.97 -4.51
CA THR A 101 10.17 -20.32 -3.99
C THR A 101 8.83 -20.29 -3.28
N PRO A 102 7.86 -21.14 -3.67
CA PRO A 102 6.56 -21.21 -3.04
C PRO A 102 6.70 -21.91 -1.69
N GLU A 103 7.59 -21.42 -0.84
CA GLU A 103 7.39 -21.48 0.58
C GLU A 103 6.64 -20.20 0.88
N ALA A 104 5.34 -20.26 0.65
CA ALA A 104 4.44 -19.40 1.38
C ALA A 104 4.83 -19.55 2.86
N ARG A 105 5.58 -18.59 3.40
CA ARG A 105 5.60 -18.37 4.84
C ARG A 105 4.22 -17.82 5.16
N VAL A 106 3.28 -18.75 5.26
CA VAL A 106 1.96 -18.50 5.80
C VAL A 106 2.22 -18.21 7.27
N ASN A 107 2.56 -16.98 7.60
CA ASN A 107 2.55 -16.52 8.99
C ASN A 107 1.09 -16.24 9.35
N ALA A 108 0.29 -17.31 9.34
CA ALA A 108 -0.97 -17.41 10.05
C ALA A 108 -0.62 -17.45 11.55
N GLY A 109 -0.43 -16.26 12.11
CA GLY A 109 -0.14 -16.07 13.52
C GLY A 109 -1.13 -15.16 14.24
N PHE A 110 -2.19 -14.69 13.56
CA PHE A 110 -3.32 -14.09 14.26
C PHE A 110 -4.22 -15.23 14.73
N ASP A 111 -4.20 -15.50 16.03
CA ASP A 111 -5.23 -16.30 16.69
C ASP A 111 -6.44 -15.38 16.95
N PRO A 112 -7.53 -15.46 16.17
CA PRO A 112 -8.72 -14.65 16.41
C PRO A 112 -9.38 -14.94 17.76
N GLY A 113 -8.98 -16.01 18.46
CA GLY A 113 -9.50 -16.40 19.78
C GLY A 113 -8.78 -15.77 20.98
N ALA A 114 -7.64 -15.11 20.79
CA ALA A 114 -6.87 -14.52 21.88
C ALA A 114 -7.09 -12.99 21.98
N GLY A 115 -8.31 -12.57 22.33
CA GLY A 115 -8.54 -11.28 22.98
C GLY A 115 -8.73 -10.03 22.12
N ALA A 116 -9.11 -10.13 20.85
CA ALA A 116 -9.58 -8.99 20.07
C ALA A 116 -11.00 -9.27 19.54
N GLY A 117 -11.94 -8.36 19.77
CA GLY A 117 -13.29 -8.43 19.20
C GLY A 117 -13.29 -8.46 17.66
N PRO A 118 -14.46 -8.52 16.99
CA PRO A 118 -14.52 -8.50 15.54
C PRO A 118 -13.73 -7.30 15.01
N ALA A 119 -12.66 -7.58 14.29
CA ALA A 119 -11.77 -6.56 13.79
C ALA A 119 -12.56 -5.59 12.89
N PRO A 120 -12.23 -4.28 12.88
CA PRO A 120 -13.03 -3.29 12.19
C PRO A 120 -13.17 -3.63 10.70
N ALA A 121 -14.40 -3.50 10.18
CA ALA A 121 -14.68 -3.68 8.77
C ALA A 121 -13.97 -2.59 7.97
N LEU A 122 -13.12 -2.98 7.02
CA LEU A 122 -12.41 -2.04 6.15
C LEU A 122 -13.14 -1.90 4.82
N ASN A 123 -13.13 -0.68 4.30
CA ASN A 123 -13.67 -0.38 2.97
C ASN A 123 -12.65 -0.63 1.84
N VAL A 124 -11.38 -0.88 2.19
CA VAL A 124 -10.25 -1.01 1.27
C VAL A 124 -9.25 -2.08 1.70
N ASN A 125 -8.48 -2.60 0.75
CA ASN A 125 -7.29 -3.41 1.00
C ASN A 125 -6.08 -2.48 1.21
N ILE A 126 -5.42 -2.62 2.37
CA ILE A 126 -4.33 -1.74 2.80
C ILE A 126 -3.02 -2.53 2.79
N LEU A 127 -1.99 -1.98 2.15
CA LEU A 127 -0.61 -2.46 2.23
C LEU A 127 0.24 -1.43 2.99
N ALA A 128 0.79 -1.83 4.12
CA ALA A 128 1.73 -1.05 4.91
C ALA A 128 3.18 -1.42 4.54
N LEU A 129 4.05 -0.43 4.36
CA LEU A 129 5.44 -0.63 3.97
C LEU A 129 6.42 0.10 4.89
N ASP A 130 7.42 -0.63 5.37
CA ASP A 130 8.65 -0.12 5.97
C ASP A 130 9.77 -0.15 4.91
N LEU A 131 10.30 1.02 4.53
CA LEU A 131 11.07 1.16 3.30
C LEU A 131 12.57 0.98 3.54
N GLY A 132 13.13 -0.06 2.92
CA GLY A 132 14.56 -0.31 2.97
C GLY A 132 14.96 -1.47 2.08
N THR A 133 16.26 -1.78 2.03
CA THR A 133 16.70 -2.99 1.32
C THR A 133 16.13 -4.25 1.95
N LYS A 134 15.78 -4.23 3.24
CA LYS A 134 14.88 -5.19 3.87
C LYS A 134 13.53 -4.48 4.01
N THR A 135 12.65 -4.66 3.04
CA THR A 135 11.36 -3.98 3.05
C THR A 135 10.39 -4.78 3.91
N GLY A 136 9.99 -4.25 5.07
CA GLY A 136 8.89 -4.81 5.83
C GLY A 136 7.56 -4.54 5.12
N TYR A 137 6.66 -5.52 5.10
CA TYR A 137 5.32 -5.35 4.56
C TYR A 137 4.27 -5.97 5.48
N ALA A 138 3.10 -5.33 5.55
CA ALA A 138 1.93 -5.89 6.20
C ALA A 138 0.67 -5.52 5.40
N LEU A 139 -0.13 -6.50 5.03
CA LEU A 139 -1.32 -6.38 4.23
C LEU A 139 -2.56 -6.73 5.06
N ARG A 140 -3.56 -5.86 5.01
CA ARG A 140 -4.91 -6.14 5.53
C ARG A 140 -5.95 -6.05 4.42
N ARG A 141 -6.65 -7.14 4.15
CA ARG A 141 -7.80 -7.16 3.24
C ARG A 141 -9.11 -6.81 3.96
N ARG A 142 -10.12 -6.42 3.17
CA ARG A 142 -11.49 -6.15 3.64
C ARG A 142 -12.15 -7.34 4.34
N ASP A 143 -11.81 -8.56 3.93
CA ASP A 143 -12.31 -9.81 4.52
C ASP A 143 -11.67 -10.14 5.89
N GLY A 144 -10.76 -9.30 6.37
CA GLY A 144 -10.06 -9.50 7.63
C GLY A 144 -8.73 -10.25 7.49
N THR A 145 -8.40 -10.77 6.31
CA THR A 145 -7.14 -11.47 6.06
C THR A 145 -5.95 -10.56 6.31
N LEU A 146 -5.01 -11.05 7.12
CA LEU A 146 -3.76 -10.38 7.46
C LEU A 146 -2.58 -11.22 6.96
N ARG A 147 -1.65 -10.58 6.26
CA ARG A 147 -0.36 -11.17 5.85
C ARG A 147 0.74 -10.17 6.13
N TYR A 148 1.90 -10.60 6.59
CA TYR A 148 3.05 -9.71 6.80
C TYR A 148 4.36 -10.48 6.65
N GLY A 149 5.46 -9.74 6.48
CA GLY A 149 6.81 -10.29 6.43
C GLY A 149 7.82 -9.25 5.98
N THR A 150 8.98 -9.72 5.54
CA THR A 150 10.05 -8.88 4.99
C THR A 150 10.48 -9.41 3.63
N GLU A 151 10.59 -8.52 2.64
CA GLU A 151 11.14 -8.81 1.33
C GLU A 151 12.57 -8.25 1.21
N GLU A 152 13.49 -9.05 0.64
CA GLU A 152 14.93 -8.77 0.66
C GLU A 152 15.46 -8.29 -0.70
N PHE A 153 15.90 -7.04 -0.73
CA PHE A 153 16.47 -6.33 -1.87
C PHE A 153 17.91 -5.86 -1.62
N THR A 154 18.58 -6.39 -0.59
CA THR A 154 20.00 -6.08 -0.36
C THR A 154 20.84 -6.49 -1.58
N PRO A 155 21.61 -5.55 -2.18
CA PRO A 155 22.44 -5.83 -3.34
C PRO A 155 23.40 -6.98 -3.09
N ARG A 156 23.55 -7.87 -4.08
CA ARG A 156 24.51 -8.98 -4.05
C ARG A 156 25.63 -8.72 -5.05
N ALA A 157 26.79 -9.36 -4.85
CA ALA A 157 27.93 -9.21 -5.75
C ALA A 157 27.61 -9.64 -7.21
N SER A 158 26.71 -10.62 -7.37
CA SER A 158 26.22 -11.07 -8.67
C SER A 158 25.22 -10.11 -9.32
N TRP A 159 24.76 -9.08 -8.60
CA TRP A 159 23.73 -8.19 -9.10
C TRP A 159 24.29 -6.98 -9.82
N THR A 160 23.66 -6.60 -10.93
CA THR A 160 23.92 -5.29 -11.53
C THR A 160 23.36 -4.19 -10.64
N PRO A 161 23.90 -2.94 -10.71
CA PRO A 161 23.43 -1.85 -9.86
C PRO A 161 21.91 -1.59 -9.92
N GLY A 162 21.28 -1.89 -11.05
CA GLY A 162 19.85 -1.68 -11.28
C GLY A 162 18.93 -2.80 -10.78
N GLN A 163 19.46 -3.98 -10.47
CA GLN A 163 18.62 -5.16 -10.21
C GLN A 163 17.78 -5.06 -8.94
N LYS A 164 18.29 -4.42 -7.87
CA LYS A 164 17.50 -4.22 -6.64
C LYS A 164 16.24 -3.39 -6.90
N TRP A 165 16.33 -2.38 -7.78
CA TRP A 165 15.22 -1.51 -8.15
C TRP A 165 14.20 -2.24 -9.00
N GLN A 166 14.66 -3.04 -9.97
CA GLN A 166 13.77 -3.86 -10.80
C GLN A 166 13.04 -4.91 -9.97
N ARG A 167 13.75 -5.58 -9.03
CA ARG A 167 13.14 -6.57 -8.14
C ARG A 167 12.09 -5.95 -7.23
N TYR A 168 12.38 -4.81 -6.60
CA TYR A 168 11.40 -4.09 -5.79
C TYR A 168 10.18 -3.69 -6.59
N ARG A 169 10.39 -3.13 -7.78
CA ARG A 169 9.32 -2.72 -8.69
C ARG A 169 8.43 -3.89 -9.10
N ALA A 170 9.02 -5.00 -9.51
CA ALA A 170 8.29 -6.20 -9.94
C ALA A 170 7.50 -6.80 -8.78
N TRP A 171 8.11 -6.92 -7.59
CA TRP A 171 7.45 -7.38 -6.38
C TRP A 171 6.27 -6.48 -5.98
N LEU A 172 6.48 -5.16 -5.98
CA LEU A 172 5.45 -4.20 -5.61
C LEU A 172 4.27 -4.22 -6.59
N SER A 173 4.54 -4.26 -7.89
CA SER A 173 3.50 -4.34 -8.93
C SER A 173 2.69 -5.64 -8.79
N LYS A 174 3.37 -6.76 -8.51
CA LYS A 174 2.76 -8.07 -8.29
C LYS A 174 1.85 -8.07 -7.06
N ILE A 175 2.33 -7.65 -5.89
CA ILE A 175 1.52 -7.66 -4.66
C ILE A 175 0.32 -6.72 -4.77
N ILE A 176 0.46 -5.57 -5.43
CA ILE A 176 -0.67 -4.67 -5.68
C ILE A 176 -1.76 -5.35 -6.50
N ALA A 177 -1.37 -6.03 -7.58
CA ALA A 177 -2.30 -6.71 -8.47
C ALA A 177 -2.96 -7.93 -7.81
N GLU A 178 -2.17 -8.82 -7.19
CA GLU A 178 -2.64 -10.06 -6.58
C GLU A 178 -3.53 -9.82 -5.36
N GLU A 179 -3.24 -8.77 -4.60
CA GLU A 179 -3.95 -8.43 -3.36
C GLU A 179 -5.01 -7.34 -3.56
N ALA A 180 -5.20 -6.87 -4.80
CA ALA A 180 -6.11 -5.78 -5.17
C ALA A 180 -5.98 -4.57 -4.22
N VAL A 181 -4.74 -4.15 -3.97
CA VAL A 181 -4.41 -3.08 -3.01
C VAL A 181 -5.04 -1.76 -3.46
N ASN A 182 -5.69 -1.04 -2.54
CA ASN A 182 -6.29 0.27 -2.83
C ASN A 182 -5.57 1.43 -2.14
N LEU A 183 -4.90 1.14 -1.02
CA LEU A 183 -4.17 2.10 -0.21
C LEU A 183 -2.83 1.50 0.19
N ILE A 184 -1.75 2.23 -0.10
CA ILE A 184 -0.44 1.96 0.47
C ILE A 184 -0.11 3.03 1.52
N VAL A 185 0.17 2.58 2.73
CA VAL A 185 0.64 3.43 3.83
C VAL A 185 2.11 3.13 4.07
N PHE A 186 2.94 4.15 4.20
CA PHE A 186 4.37 3.95 4.36
C PHE A 186 4.97 5.01 5.28
N GLU A 187 6.12 4.69 5.86
CA GLU A 187 6.84 5.64 6.70
C GLU A 187 7.45 6.79 5.88
N ASP A 188 7.22 8.02 6.35
CA ASP A 188 7.77 9.25 5.81
C ASP A 188 9.00 9.66 6.61
N VAL A 189 10.16 9.18 6.17
CA VAL A 189 11.45 9.45 6.81
C VAL A 189 11.95 10.83 6.37
N LYS A 190 11.78 11.82 7.25
CA LYS A 190 12.21 13.21 7.00
C LYS A 190 13.68 13.48 7.32
N ALA A 191 14.28 12.69 8.20
CA ALA A 191 15.66 12.88 8.62
C ALA A 191 16.35 11.54 8.81
N HIS A 192 17.52 11.39 8.18
CA HIS A 192 18.43 10.28 8.42
C HIS A 192 19.51 10.74 9.40
N GLY A 193 19.89 9.87 10.34
CA GLY A 193 20.91 10.18 11.34
C GLY A 193 22.28 10.51 10.74
N LYS A 194 23.17 11.09 11.55
CA LYS A 194 24.57 11.34 11.14
C LYS A 194 25.22 10.02 10.67
N GLY A 195 25.81 10.03 9.47
CA GLY A 195 26.46 8.85 8.88
C GLY A 195 25.54 7.91 8.10
N ALA A 196 24.24 8.20 7.99
CA ALA A 196 23.25 7.33 7.32
C ALA A 196 22.97 7.72 5.85
N VAL A 197 23.96 8.27 5.14
CA VAL A 197 23.80 8.74 3.74
C VAL A 197 23.37 7.62 2.80
N LEU A 198 23.97 6.43 2.94
CA LEU A 198 23.62 5.27 2.12
C LEU A 198 22.18 4.79 2.38
N ALA A 199 21.72 4.87 3.63
CA ALA A 199 20.32 4.58 3.98
C ALA A 199 19.38 5.63 3.37
N ALA A 200 19.75 6.91 3.41
CA ALA A 200 18.98 7.98 2.77
C ALA A 200 18.84 7.79 1.24
N HIS A 201 19.93 7.40 0.57
CA HIS A 201 19.89 7.07 -0.86
C HIS A 201 19.01 5.85 -1.14
N ALA A 202 19.10 4.81 -0.31
CA ALA A 202 18.26 3.63 -0.45
C ALA A 202 16.78 3.98 -0.27
N TYR A 203 16.42 4.65 0.83
CA TYR A 203 15.07 5.11 1.11
C TYR A 203 14.52 5.96 -0.04
N GLY A 204 15.27 6.98 -0.48
CA GLY A 204 14.85 7.84 -1.59
C GLY A 204 14.61 7.07 -2.89
N GLY A 205 15.46 6.09 -3.20
CA GLY A 205 15.28 5.21 -4.34
C GLY A 205 14.04 4.33 -4.23
N PHE A 206 13.83 3.64 -3.10
CA PHE A 206 12.63 2.81 -2.89
C PHE A 206 11.35 3.63 -2.90
N ARG A 207 11.36 4.81 -2.28
CA ARG A 207 10.22 5.74 -2.30
C ARG A 207 9.87 6.20 -3.71
N ALA A 208 10.86 6.57 -4.53
CA ALA A 208 10.60 6.95 -5.93
C ALA A 208 9.96 5.80 -6.72
N MET A 209 10.44 4.57 -6.51
CA MET A 209 9.84 3.38 -7.15
C MET A 209 8.42 3.10 -6.64
N LEU A 210 8.17 3.27 -5.35
CA LEU A 210 6.84 3.16 -4.75
C LEU A 210 5.88 4.16 -5.38
N GLU A 211 6.24 5.44 -5.42
CA GLU A 211 5.42 6.50 -6.01
C GLU A 211 5.10 6.21 -7.49
N MET A 212 6.09 5.81 -8.27
CA MET A 212 5.91 5.45 -9.68
C MET A 212 4.98 4.25 -9.88
N VAL A 213 5.16 3.17 -9.12
CA VAL A 213 4.35 1.94 -9.26
C VAL A 213 2.93 2.17 -8.77
N ALA A 214 2.75 2.84 -7.64
CA ALA A 214 1.43 3.12 -7.09
C ALA A 214 0.61 3.99 -8.06
N ASP A 215 1.21 5.01 -8.68
CA ASP A 215 0.55 5.83 -9.70
C ASP A 215 0.13 5.00 -10.91
N GLY A 216 1.02 4.13 -11.40
CA GLY A 216 0.74 3.20 -12.50
C GLY A 216 -0.44 2.26 -12.24
N HIS A 217 -0.64 1.83 -10.98
CA HIS A 217 -1.75 0.99 -10.56
C HIS A 217 -2.96 1.78 -10.02
N ARG A 218 -2.92 3.13 -10.00
CA ARG A 218 -3.93 4.00 -9.40
C ARG A 218 -4.20 3.69 -7.92
N VAL A 219 -3.15 3.35 -7.19
CA VAL A 219 -3.20 3.06 -5.75
C VAL A 219 -2.94 4.35 -4.97
N ARG A 220 -3.75 4.61 -3.95
CA ARG A 220 -3.56 5.79 -3.09
C ARG A 220 -2.33 5.60 -2.21
N LEU A 221 -1.58 6.68 -2.01
CA LEU A 221 -0.42 6.71 -1.12
C LEU A 221 -0.68 7.58 0.10
N LEU A 222 -0.30 7.08 1.27
CA LEU A 222 -0.37 7.80 2.53
C LEU A 222 0.98 7.75 3.27
N PRO A 223 1.80 8.82 3.18
CA PRO A 223 3.01 8.94 3.99
C PRO A 223 2.67 9.26 5.45
N VAL A 224 3.35 8.61 6.40
CA VAL A 224 3.14 8.81 7.84
C VAL A 224 4.47 8.98 8.56
N GLY A 225 4.61 10.02 9.38
CA GLY A 225 5.86 10.26 10.12
C GLY A 225 6.21 9.11 11.07
N VAL A 226 7.48 8.71 11.10
CA VAL A 226 8.00 7.61 11.94
C VAL A 226 7.67 7.82 13.42
N GLY A 227 7.78 9.07 13.91
CA GLY A 227 7.43 9.40 15.30
C GLY A 227 5.94 9.22 15.61
N THR A 228 5.06 9.45 14.63
CA THR A 228 3.61 9.21 14.76
C THR A 228 3.33 7.72 14.91
N ILE A 229 3.92 6.89 14.05
CA ILE A 229 3.78 5.42 14.10
C ILE A 229 4.29 4.88 15.44
N LYS A 230 5.49 5.30 15.87
CA LYS A 230 6.07 4.85 17.15
C LYS A 230 5.24 5.26 18.35
N LYS A 231 4.77 6.52 18.37
CA LYS A 231 3.88 7.03 19.43
C LYS A 231 2.56 6.27 19.46
N HIS A 232 1.97 5.99 18.30
CA HIS A 232 0.75 5.21 18.17
C HIS A 232 0.91 3.79 18.71
N TRP A 233 1.99 3.13 18.28
CA TRP A 233 2.22 1.73 18.57
C TRP A 233 2.55 1.51 20.04
N THR A 234 3.51 2.28 20.56
CA THR A 234 4.15 2.06 21.88
C THR A 234 3.81 3.11 22.94
N GLY A 235 3.08 4.17 22.58
CA GLY A 235 2.90 5.36 23.42
C GLY A 235 4.06 6.35 23.39
N LYS A 236 5.21 6.03 22.78
CA LYS A 236 6.43 6.89 22.75
C LYS A 236 6.94 7.10 21.32
N GLY A 237 7.05 8.36 20.89
CA GLY A 237 7.48 8.72 19.53
C GLY A 237 8.95 8.40 19.19
N ASN A 238 9.78 8.13 20.20
CA ASN A 238 11.20 7.78 20.05
C ASN A 238 11.49 6.34 20.49
N ALA A 239 10.50 5.44 20.41
CA ALA A 239 10.67 4.03 20.75
C ALA A 239 11.81 3.37 19.95
N ASN A 240 12.54 2.47 20.63
CA ASN A 240 13.58 1.65 20.05
C ASN A 240 13.00 0.34 19.47
N LYS A 241 13.85 -0.44 18.80
CA LYS A 241 13.45 -1.70 18.14
C LYS A 241 12.83 -2.71 19.10
N ASP A 242 13.40 -2.84 20.30
CA ASP A 242 12.91 -3.79 21.31
C ASP A 242 11.49 -3.44 21.78
N ALA A 243 11.18 -2.15 21.95
CA ALA A 243 9.85 -1.70 22.30
C ALA A 243 8.83 -1.97 21.19
N MET A 244 9.21 -1.79 19.92
CA MET A 244 8.35 -2.10 18.76
C MET A 244 8.01 -3.60 18.73
N LEU A 245 9.02 -4.47 18.89
CA LEU A 245 8.86 -5.92 18.92
C LEU A 245 8.06 -6.41 20.14
N ALA A 246 8.33 -5.86 21.32
CA ALA A 246 7.58 -6.21 22.54
C ALA A 246 6.10 -5.88 22.37
N GLN A 247 5.78 -4.72 21.80
CA GLN A 247 4.41 -4.33 21.54
C GLN A 247 3.74 -5.20 20.46
N ALA A 248 4.47 -5.60 19.42
CA ALA A 248 3.95 -6.54 18.42
C ALA A 248 3.55 -7.87 19.07
N LYS A 249 4.43 -8.42 19.92
CA LYS A 249 4.16 -9.65 20.69
C LYS A 249 2.98 -9.49 21.65
N ALA A 250 2.90 -8.35 22.35
CA ALA A 250 1.79 -8.05 23.26
C ALA A 250 0.43 -7.99 22.55
N ARG A 251 0.43 -7.62 21.25
CA ARG A 251 -0.76 -7.61 20.39
C ARG A 251 -1.02 -8.97 19.70
N GLY A 252 -0.29 -10.03 20.08
CA GLY A 252 -0.48 -11.39 19.57
C GLY A 252 0.28 -11.72 18.28
N PHE A 253 1.04 -10.77 17.72
CA PHE A 253 1.82 -11.03 16.50
C PHE A 253 3.11 -11.79 16.79
N ARG A 254 3.58 -12.52 15.79
CA ARG A 254 4.87 -13.21 15.81
C ARG A 254 5.75 -12.69 14.65
N PRO A 255 6.33 -11.48 14.76
CA PRO A 255 7.23 -10.96 13.74
C PRO A 255 8.54 -11.77 13.73
N GLU A 256 9.05 -12.10 12.54
CA GLU A 256 10.35 -12.78 12.38
C GLU A 256 11.50 -11.77 12.45
N THR A 257 11.26 -10.54 12.01
CA THR A 257 12.26 -9.46 11.95
C THR A 257 11.74 -8.17 12.58
N ASP A 258 12.62 -7.19 12.78
CA ASP A 258 12.24 -5.83 13.18
C ASP A 258 11.37 -5.14 12.12
N ASN A 259 11.70 -5.30 10.83
CA ASN A 259 10.93 -4.70 9.72
C ASN A 259 9.49 -5.26 9.65
N ASP A 260 9.27 -6.53 10.02
CA ASP A 260 7.91 -7.10 10.14
C ASP A 260 7.10 -6.33 11.19
N ALA A 261 7.70 -6.03 12.34
CA ALA A 261 7.06 -5.33 13.44
C ALA A 261 6.79 -3.86 13.10
N ASP A 262 7.72 -3.20 12.40
CA ASP A 262 7.56 -1.83 11.93
C ASP A 262 6.43 -1.74 10.90
N ALA A 263 6.34 -2.67 9.93
CA ALA A 263 5.24 -2.72 8.98
C ALA A 263 3.89 -3.02 9.64
N LEU A 264 3.84 -3.91 10.63
CA LEU A 264 2.64 -4.17 11.43
C LEU A 264 2.18 -2.92 12.20
N ALA A 265 3.11 -2.14 12.74
CA ALA A 265 2.80 -0.90 13.43
C ALA A 265 2.17 0.15 12.50
N ILE A 266 2.71 0.28 11.29
CA ILE A 266 2.15 1.15 10.23
C ILE A 266 0.73 0.69 9.87
N LEU A 267 0.54 -0.61 9.66
CA LEU A 267 -0.77 -1.17 9.30
C LEU A 267 -1.81 -0.95 10.39
N HIS A 268 -1.44 -1.16 11.65
CA HIS A 268 -2.36 -0.97 12.77
C HIS A 268 -2.82 0.48 12.89
N TRP A 269 -1.91 1.44 12.72
CA TRP A 269 -2.29 2.84 12.64
C TRP A 269 -3.26 3.09 11.48
N ALA A 270 -2.95 2.58 10.29
CA ALA A 270 -3.78 2.77 9.10
C ALA A 270 -5.20 2.19 9.24
N VAL A 271 -5.32 0.99 9.83
CA VAL A 271 -6.62 0.34 10.09
C VAL A 271 -7.48 1.19 11.01
N GLU A 272 -6.92 1.76 12.07
CA GLU A 272 -7.66 2.68 12.94
C GLU A 272 -8.10 3.96 12.21
N GLN A 273 -7.24 4.50 11.34
CA GLN A 273 -7.60 5.68 10.54
C GLN A 273 -8.68 5.41 9.49
N GLU A 274 -8.81 4.19 8.98
CA GLU A 274 -9.87 3.84 8.02
C GLU A 274 -11.18 3.44 8.73
N ALA A 275 -11.11 3.00 9.99
CA ALA A 275 -12.27 2.56 10.77
C ALA A 275 -12.96 3.67 11.57
N GLY A 276 -12.23 4.72 12.00
CA GLY A 276 -12.81 5.96 12.55
C GLY A 276 -13.36 6.87 11.47
#